data_AF-A0A1H6UEC0-F1
#
_entry.id   AF-A0A1H6UEC0-F1
#
_cell.length_a   1.000
_cell.length_b   1.000
_cell.length_c   1.000
_cell.angle_alpha   90.00
_cell.angle_beta   90.00
_cell.angle_gamma   90.00
#
_symmetry.space_group_name_H-M   'P 1'
#
loop_
_entity.id
_entity.type
_entity.pdbx_description
1 polymer ?
#
loop_
_entity_poly.entity_id
_entity_poly.type
_entity_poly.pdbx_seq_one_letter_code
_entity_poly.pdbx_strand_id
1 'polypeptide(L)'
;MRSFRTEFTIDPCPEKVGHSGSLLTIGSCFSEAIGEKLLQSKFDVLANPFGVIYNPISILELLECSLRETPLAEKHYLQSHARFYHFQAHSRLSGASREELQVLLEKAQQDTLRHLQASSHLFITFGTAFVFRHVPSNALVANCHKVPQKQFKKELLTLEQMRVAFDRFYKILRQVCPKVQLVFTVSPVRHIRDGITANQVSKSLLRLFCEQLARDYSNVFYFPAYEIMMDDLRDYRFYKDDLIHPNSMAEAYIWEKFQDCFFDRSTQNLVKEIEQIQRSLSHRPFEPISQQHGVFLRKLAHQIQQLPQRLDFSSELAAITDQLNQIEN
;
A
#
# COMPACT_ATOMS: atom_id res chain seq x y z
N MET A 1 25.76 13.18 23.80
CA MET A 1 26.09 12.68 22.43
C MET A 1 25.53 13.67 21.43
N ARG A 2 26.27 14.03 20.37
CA ARG A 2 25.66 14.77 19.24
C ARG A 2 24.78 13.78 18.46
N SER A 3 23.50 14.09 18.31
CA SER A 3 22.63 13.32 17.42
C SER A 3 23.05 13.57 15.97
N PHE A 4 23.18 12.51 15.17
CA PHE A 4 23.47 12.59 13.74
C PHE A 4 22.20 12.58 12.88
N ARG A 5 21.03 12.61 13.52
CA ARG A 5 19.70 12.60 12.89
C ARG A 5 18.93 13.86 13.24
N THR A 6 18.16 14.33 12.27
CA THR A 6 17.20 15.43 12.46
C THR A 6 15.80 14.82 12.63
N GLU A 7 15.56 14.22 13.78
CA GLU A 7 14.24 13.67 14.11
C GLU A 7 13.23 14.80 14.24
N PHE A 8 12.00 14.57 13.78
CA PHE A 8 10.89 15.51 13.90
C PHE A 8 9.65 14.82 14.48
N THR A 9 8.77 15.62 15.07
CA THR A 9 7.52 15.13 15.64
C THR A 9 6.52 14.86 14.53
N ILE A 10 5.92 13.66 14.56
CA ILE A 10 4.80 13.29 13.69
C ILE A 10 3.55 13.37 14.55
N ASP A 11 2.61 14.21 14.12
CA ASP A 11 1.34 14.32 14.83
C ASP A 11 0.58 13.00 14.76
N PRO A 12 -0.04 12.55 15.87
CA PRO A 12 -0.88 11.37 15.83
C PRO A 12 -2.11 11.61 14.95
N CYS A 13 -2.48 10.62 14.14
CA CYS A 13 -3.76 10.66 13.44
C CYS A 13 -4.90 10.69 14.47
N PRO A 14 -5.90 11.58 14.35
CA PRO A 14 -7.02 11.66 15.28
C PRO A 14 -7.82 10.35 15.31
N GLU A 15 -8.08 9.79 14.13
CA GLU A 15 -8.73 8.48 13.97
C GLU A 15 -7.68 7.38 14.05
N LYS A 16 -7.90 6.40 14.93
CA LYS A 16 -7.00 5.27 15.14
C LYS A 16 -7.40 4.06 14.33
N VAL A 17 -6.39 3.31 13.90
CA VAL A 17 -6.51 2.02 13.23
C VAL A 17 -6.46 0.92 14.28
N GLY A 18 -7.33 -0.06 14.16
CA GLY A 18 -7.36 -1.28 14.97
C GLY A 18 -7.94 -2.45 14.18
N HIS A 19 -7.89 -3.67 14.72
CA HIS A 19 -8.32 -4.89 14.01
C HIS A 19 -9.84 -5.11 13.92
N SER A 20 -10.67 -4.09 14.19
CA SER A 20 -12.14 -4.18 14.05
C SER A 20 -12.68 -3.74 12.70
N GLY A 21 -11.90 -2.97 11.94
CA GLY A 21 -12.30 -2.48 10.62
C GLY A 21 -11.33 -2.94 9.54
N SER A 22 -11.78 -2.88 8.30
CA SER A 22 -10.92 -3.13 7.15
C SER A 22 -10.07 -1.89 6.84
N LEU A 23 -9.01 -2.11 6.06
CA LEU A 23 -8.14 -1.08 5.53
C LEU A 23 -8.00 -1.27 4.02
N LEU A 24 -7.79 -0.16 3.31
CA LEU A 24 -7.35 -0.23 1.92
C LEU A 24 -6.07 0.57 1.76
N THR A 25 -5.09 -0.03 1.08
CA THR A 25 -3.86 0.68 0.68
C THR A 25 -3.75 0.68 -0.84
N ILE A 26 -3.41 1.83 -1.44
CA ILE A 26 -3.19 1.94 -2.87
C ILE A 26 -2.10 2.97 -3.19
N GLY A 27 -1.25 2.69 -4.18
CA GLY A 27 -0.24 3.62 -4.63
C GLY A 27 1.07 2.97 -5.08
N SER A 28 2.18 3.65 -4.79
CA SER A 28 3.54 3.22 -5.15
C SER A 28 3.95 1.90 -4.50
N CYS A 29 5.14 1.37 -4.83
CA CYS A 29 5.69 0.17 -4.18
C CYS A 29 5.77 0.30 -2.64
N PHE A 30 5.95 1.52 -2.12
CA PHE A 30 5.92 1.75 -0.68
C PHE A 30 4.55 1.43 -0.05
N SER A 31 3.46 1.60 -0.81
CA SER A 31 2.13 1.16 -0.37
C SER A 31 2.02 -0.36 -0.29
N GLU A 32 2.74 -1.12 -1.14
CA GLU A 32 2.81 -2.59 -1.01
C GLU A 32 3.55 -2.97 0.27
N ALA A 33 4.69 -2.33 0.56
CA ALA A 33 5.45 -2.59 1.79
C ALA A 33 4.61 -2.33 3.06
N ILE A 34 3.87 -1.21 3.13
CA ILE A 34 2.96 -0.94 4.26
C ILE A 34 1.79 -1.92 4.29
N GLY A 35 1.20 -2.25 3.13
CA GLY A 35 0.15 -3.26 3.03
C GLY A 35 0.61 -4.63 3.55
N GLU A 36 1.81 -5.07 3.20
CA GLU A 36 2.42 -6.31 3.70
C GLU A 36 2.65 -6.27 5.20
N LYS A 37 3.10 -5.15 5.76
CA LYS A 37 3.25 -4.99 7.23
C LYS A 37 1.91 -5.09 7.96
N LEU A 38 0.85 -4.52 7.38
CA LEU A 38 -0.51 -4.63 7.91
C LEU A 38 -1.03 -6.08 7.83
N LEU A 39 -0.82 -6.77 6.71
CA LEU A 39 -1.18 -8.20 6.57
C LEU A 39 -0.42 -9.08 7.56
N GLN A 40 0.89 -8.88 7.69
CA GLN A 40 1.72 -9.56 8.69
C GLN A 40 1.19 -9.29 10.11
N SER A 41 0.74 -8.07 10.38
CA SER A 41 0.13 -7.71 11.67
C SER A 41 -1.34 -8.14 11.80
N LYS A 42 -1.84 -9.02 10.91
CA LYS A 42 -3.19 -9.60 10.90
C LYS A 42 -4.34 -8.59 10.79
N PHE A 43 -4.10 -7.42 10.23
CA PHE A 43 -5.18 -6.52 9.85
C PHE A 43 -5.93 -7.05 8.62
N ASP A 44 -7.23 -6.81 8.57
CA ASP A 44 -8.02 -6.98 7.35
C ASP A 44 -7.70 -5.84 6.38
N VAL A 45 -6.91 -6.13 5.33
CA VAL A 45 -6.43 -5.11 4.40
C VAL A 45 -6.46 -5.58 2.95
N LEU A 46 -7.00 -4.74 2.08
CA LEU A 46 -6.86 -4.87 0.63
C LEU A 46 -5.68 -4.02 0.15
N ALA A 47 -4.59 -4.68 -0.25
CA ALA A 47 -3.37 -4.02 -0.68
C ALA A 47 -3.24 -3.91 -2.20
N ASN A 48 -3.19 -2.67 -2.70
CA ASN A 48 -2.95 -2.30 -4.09
C ASN A 48 -3.79 -3.13 -5.08
N PRO A 49 -5.13 -3.15 -5.04
CA PRO A 49 -5.95 -4.09 -5.82
C PRO A 49 -5.63 -4.07 -7.33
N PHE A 50 -5.29 -2.90 -7.87
CA PHE A 50 -4.91 -2.70 -9.28
C PHE A 50 -3.40 -2.81 -9.57
N GLY A 51 -2.62 -3.22 -8.57
CA GLY A 51 -1.16 -3.21 -8.51
C GLY A 51 -0.56 -1.82 -8.31
N VAL A 52 0.76 -1.72 -8.46
CA VAL A 52 1.49 -0.47 -8.20
C VAL A 52 1.14 0.62 -9.21
N ILE A 53 0.63 1.74 -8.70
CA ILE A 53 0.26 2.92 -9.49
C ILE A 53 0.76 4.16 -8.76
N TYR A 54 1.40 5.06 -9.47
CA TYR A 54 2.19 6.11 -8.82
C TYR A 54 1.53 7.49 -8.82
N ASN A 55 0.73 7.80 -9.84
CA ASN A 55 0.26 9.17 -10.06
C ASN A 55 -1.16 9.40 -9.49
N PRO A 56 -1.48 10.61 -9.00
CA PRO A 56 -2.76 10.88 -8.38
C PRO A 56 -3.98 10.62 -9.25
N ILE A 57 -3.95 11.05 -10.52
CA ILE A 57 -5.12 10.96 -11.39
C ILE A 57 -5.51 9.50 -11.65
N SER A 58 -4.55 8.63 -12.00
CA SER A 58 -4.84 7.21 -12.25
C SER A 58 -5.35 6.49 -11.00
N ILE A 59 -4.79 6.77 -9.82
CA ILE A 59 -5.26 6.17 -8.56
C ILE A 59 -6.70 6.60 -8.28
N LEU A 60 -6.97 7.90 -8.35
CA LEU A 60 -8.28 8.47 -8.05
C LEU A 60 -9.34 8.01 -9.06
N GLU A 61 -8.99 7.86 -10.34
CA GLU A 61 -9.87 7.33 -11.39
C GLU A 61 -10.27 5.87 -11.11
N LEU A 62 -9.34 5.01 -10.73
CA LEU A 62 -9.65 3.62 -10.39
C LEU A 62 -10.56 3.49 -9.17
N LEU A 63 -10.31 4.30 -8.14
CA LEU A 63 -11.16 4.36 -6.96
C LEU A 63 -12.55 4.90 -7.31
N GLU A 64 -12.63 5.98 -8.09
CA GLU A 64 -13.89 6.56 -8.56
C GLU A 64 -14.69 5.53 -9.39
N CYS A 65 -14.06 4.84 -10.33
CA CYS A 65 -14.73 3.81 -11.13
C CYS A 65 -15.23 2.64 -10.28
N SER A 66 -14.46 2.25 -9.26
CA SER A 66 -14.88 1.20 -8.31
C SER A 66 -16.10 1.64 -7.48
N LEU A 67 -16.09 2.88 -6.98
CA LEU A 67 -17.21 3.43 -6.19
C LEU A 67 -18.48 3.66 -7.00
N ARG A 68 -18.35 3.95 -8.29
CA ARG A 68 -19.48 4.12 -9.22
C ARG A 68 -19.96 2.81 -9.85
N GLU A 69 -19.23 1.71 -9.62
CA GLU A 69 -19.46 0.43 -10.29
C GLU A 69 -19.45 0.56 -11.82
N THR A 70 -18.63 1.49 -12.35
CA THR A 70 -18.50 1.71 -13.80
C THR A 70 -17.32 0.93 -14.34
N PRO A 71 -17.48 0.20 -15.46
CA PRO A 71 -16.37 -0.48 -16.12
C PRO A 71 -15.26 0.50 -16.51
N LEU A 72 -14.02 0.01 -16.51
CA LEU A 72 -12.89 0.78 -17.02
C LEU A 72 -13.01 1.02 -18.52
N ALA A 73 -12.56 2.19 -18.99
CA ALA A 73 -12.91 2.65 -20.32
C ALA A 73 -12.24 1.83 -21.44
N GLU A 74 -13.05 1.42 -22.41
CA GLU A 74 -12.69 0.55 -23.53
C GLU A 74 -11.43 0.96 -24.32
N LYS A 75 -11.22 2.26 -24.48
CA LYS A 75 -10.06 2.83 -25.18
C LYS A 75 -8.70 2.55 -24.52
N HIS A 76 -8.68 1.97 -23.32
CA HIS A 76 -7.46 1.67 -22.58
C HIS A 76 -7.00 0.21 -22.69
N TYR A 77 -7.81 -0.68 -23.28
CA TYR A 77 -7.39 -2.04 -23.56
C TYR A 77 -6.33 -2.07 -24.66
N LEU A 78 -5.34 -2.94 -24.48
CA LEU A 78 -4.29 -3.16 -25.45
C LEU A 78 -3.79 -4.61 -25.39
N GLN A 79 -3.21 -5.06 -26.49
CA GLN A 79 -2.52 -6.35 -26.56
C GLN A 79 -1.02 -6.12 -26.79
N SER A 80 -0.18 -6.84 -26.05
CA SER A 80 1.27 -6.81 -26.18
C SER A 80 1.84 -8.19 -25.84
N HIS A 81 2.75 -8.72 -26.65
CA HIS A 81 3.41 -10.02 -26.41
C HIS A 81 2.42 -11.16 -26.06
N ALA A 82 1.34 -11.29 -26.84
CA ALA A 82 0.28 -12.29 -26.65
C ALA A 82 -0.51 -12.22 -25.33
N ARG A 83 -0.39 -11.12 -24.57
CA ARG A 83 -1.22 -10.85 -23.39
C ARG A 83 -2.01 -9.57 -23.57
N PHE A 84 -3.14 -9.50 -22.88
CA PHE A 84 -3.99 -8.33 -22.79
C PHE A 84 -3.67 -7.53 -21.53
N TYR A 85 -3.64 -6.22 -21.67
CA TYR A 85 -3.39 -5.26 -20.61
C TYR A 85 -4.42 -4.13 -20.67
N HIS A 86 -4.45 -3.33 -19.60
CA HIS A 86 -5.27 -2.12 -19.53
C HIS A 86 -4.39 -0.98 -19.01
N PHE A 87 -4.29 0.11 -19.77
CA PHE A 87 -3.38 1.23 -19.48
C PHE A 87 -3.54 1.86 -18.08
N GLN A 88 -4.68 1.69 -17.42
CA GLN A 88 -4.93 2.19 -16.06
C GLN A 88 -4.48 1.22 -14.95
N ALA A 89 -4.18 -0.04 -15.25
CA ALA A 89 -3.81 -1.05 -14.25
C ALA A 89 -2.34 -1.44 -14.37
N HIS A 90 -1.77 -1.98 -13.28
CA HIS A 90 -0.42 -2.52 -13.30
C HIS A 90 -0.35 -3.81 -14.14
N SER A 91 0.80 -4.10 -14.74
CA SER A 91 1.02 -5.31 -15.57
C SER A 91 0.76 -6.65 -14.87
N ARG A 92 0.63 -6.66 -13.52
CA ARG A 92 0.22 -7.86 -12.76
C ARG A 92 -1.20 -8.30 -13.12
N LEU A 93 -2.07 -7.35 -13.48
CA LEU A 93 -3.39 -7.61 -14.02
C LEU A 93 -3.27 -7.69 -15.54
N SER A 94 -3.16 -8.92 -16.04
CA SER A 94 -3.12 -9.21 -17.48
C SER A 94 -3.81 -10.54 -17.74
N GLY A 95 -4.49 -10.65 -18.89
CA GLY A 95 -5.19 -11.87 -19.31
C GLY A 95 -4.59 -12.47 -20.58
N ALA A 96 -4.85 -13.75 -20.83
CA ALA A 96 -4.58 -14.38 -22.12
C ALA A 96 -5.60 -13.92 -23.18
N SER A 97 -6.80 -13.51 -22.76
CA SER A 97 -7.79 -12.82 -23.60
C SER A 97 -8.23 -11.48 -22.99
N ARG A 98 -8.97 -10.69 -23.77
CA ARG A 98 -9.58 -9.43 -23.31
C ARG A 98 -10.62 -9.70 -22.22
N GLU A 99 -11.42 -10.73 -22.41
CA GLU A 99 -12.49 -11.14 -21.50
C GLU A 99 -11.92 -11.60 -20.17
N GLU A 100 -10.83 -12.37 -20.18
CA GLU A 100 -10.13 -12.77 -18.96
C GLU A 100 -9.60 -11.55 -18.19
N LEU A 101 -8.98 -10.59 -18.89
CA LEU A 101 -8.53 -9.35 -18.28
C LEU A 101 -9.71 -8.55 -17.70
N GLN A 102 -10.82 -8.45 -18.42
CA GLN A 102 -12.00 -7.75 -17.97
C GLN A 102 -12.53 -8.35 -16.66
N VAL A 103 -12.63 -9.68 -16.57
CA VAL A 103 -13.03 -10.38 -15.33
C VAL A 103 -12.09 -10.07 -14.17
N LEU A 104 -10.77 -10.02 -14.41
CA LEU A 104 -9.79 -9.67 -13.38
C LEU A 104 -9.95 -8.21 -12.90
N LEU A 105 -10.21 -7.28 -13.81
CA LEU A 105 -10.42 -5.87 -13.49
C LEU A 105 -11.72 -5.65 -12.73
N GLU A 106 -12.81 -6.27 -13.18
CA GLU A 106 -14.12 -6.22 -12.51
C GLU A 106 -14.03 -6.79 -11.10
N LYS A 107 -13.35 -7.93 -10.92
CA LYS A 107 -13.09 -8.49 -9.59
C LYS A 107 -12.32 -7.52 -8.71
N ALA A 108 -11.26 -6.90 -9.23
CA ALA A 108 -10.50 -5.90 -8.47
C ALA A 108 -11.36 -4.67 -8.09
N GLN A 109 -12.25 -4.21 -8.97
CA GLN A 109 -13.21 -3.14 -8.66
C GLN A 109 -14.21 -3.54 -7.58
N GLN A 110 -14.78 -4.75 -7.67
CA GLN A 110 -15.72 -5.28 -6.68
C GLN A 110 -15.06 -5.46 -5.31
N ASP A 111 -13.86 -6.03 -5.27
CA ASP A 111 -13.08 -6.19 -4.03
C ASP A 111 -12.76 -4.83 -3.40
N THR A 112 -12.40 -3.84 -4.23
CA THR A 112 -12.16 -2.45 -3.83
C THR A 112 -13.40 -1.82 -3.22
N LEU A 113 -14.56 -1.90 -3.89
CA LEU A 113 -15.80 -1.34 -3.38
C LEU A 113 -16.19 -1.98 -2.04
N ARG A 114 -16.18 -3.31 -1.96
CA ARG A 114 -16.53 -4.05 -0.73
C ARG A 114 -15.62 -3.66 0.43
N HIS A 115 -14.30 -3.60 0.21
CA HIS A 115 -13.37 -3.17 1.25
C HIS A 115 -13.57 -1.71 1.63
N LEU A 116 -13.74 -0.79 0.66
CA LEU A 116 -13.92 0.63 0.97
C LEU A 116 -15.18 0.88 1.81
N GLN A 117 -16.26 0.13 1.60
CA GLN A 117 -17.49 0.25 2.39
C GLN A 117 -17.30 -0.22 3.84
N ALA A 118 -16.44 -1.20 4.07
CA ALA A 118 -16.08 -1.70 5.41
C ALA A 118 -14.86 -0.99 6.02
N SER A 119 -14.15 -0.17 5.24
CA SER A 119 -12.86 0.38 5.64
C SER A 119 -13.01 1.53 6.61
N SER A 120 -12.21 1.48 7.68
CA SER A 120 -12.00 2.63 8.55
C SER A 120 -11.08 3.66 7.89
N HIS A 121 -10.06 3.20 7.15
CA HIS A 121 -9.03 4.02 6.55
C HIS A 121 -8.74 3.62 5.11
N LEU A 122 -8.49 4.63 4.27
CA LEU A 122 -7.97 4.48 2.92
C LEU A 122 -6.62 5.21 2.85
N PHE A 123 -5.55 4.45 2.72
CA PHE A 123 -4.18 4.95 2.57
C PHE A 123 -3.82 5.06 1.09
N ILE A 124 -3.43 6.27 0.67
CA ILE A 124 -3.03 6.56 -0.71
C ILE A 124 -1.59 7.07 -0.72
N THR A 125 -0.70 6.33 -1.39
CA THR A 125 0.73 6.67 -1.51
C THR A 125 1.09 7.14 -2.92
N PHE A 126 1.31 8.44 -3.09
CA PHE A 126 1.71 9.00 -4.39
C PHE A 126 3.22 8.83 -4.65
N GLY A 127 3.57 8.28 -5.79
CA GLY A 127 4.95 8.11 -6.24
C GLY A 127 5.48 9.30 -7.02
N THR A 128 4.75 9.73 -8.05
CA THR A 128 5.18 10.77 -8.99
C THR A 128 4.01 11.60 -9.52
N ALA A 129 4.24 12.89 -9.76
CA ALA A 129 3.32 13.77 -10.49
C ALA A 129 3.56 13.75 -12.00
N PHE A 130 4.58 13.03 -12.48
CA PHE A 130 4.73 12.78 -13.90
C PHE A 130 3.78 11.68 -14.37
N VAL A 131 3.14 11.94 -15.49
CA VAL A 131 2.25 11.01 -16.17
C VAL A 131 2.67 10.84 -17.62
N PHE A 132 2.15 9.79 -18.23
CA PHE A 132 2.27 9.57 -19.67
C PHE A 132 0.87 9.70 -20.28
N ARG A 133 0.81 10.42 -21.39
CA ARG A 133 -0.37 10.51 -22.24
C ARG A 133 -0.14 9.63 -23.46
N HIS A 134 -0.99 8.63 -23.65
CA HIS A 134 -0.99 7.83 -24.86
C HIS A 134 -1.49 8.71 -26.03
N VAL A 135 -0.61 9.00 -26.98
CA VAL A 135 -0.86 9.93 -28.09
C VAL A 135 -2.04 9.49 -28.95
N PRO A 136 -2.16 8.21 -29.36
CA PRO A 136 -3.29 7.76 -30.20
C PRO A 136 -4.66 7.90 -29.56
N SER A 137 -4.80 7.63 -28.25
CA SER A 137 -6.11 7.70 -27.55
C SER A 137 -6.32 8.99 -26.77
N ASN A 138 -5.33 9.89 -26.78
CA ASN A 138 -5.27 11.13 -25.98
C ASN A 138 -5.54 10.92 -24.47
N ALA A 139 -5.27 9.72 -23.95
CA ALA A 139 -5.64 9.34 -22.59
C ALA A 139 -4.41 9.29 -21.68
N LEU A 140 -4.56 9.73 -20.43
CA LEU A 140 -3.54 9.51 -19.41
C LEU A 140 -3.49 8.02 -19.06
N VAL A 141 -2.29 7.51 -18.79
CA VAL A 141 -2.08 6.09 -18.49
C VAL A 141 -1.31 5.92 -17.18
N ALA A 142 -1.68 4.89 -16.42
CA ALA A 142 -0.97 4.46 -15.22
C ALA A 142 0.30 3.67 -15.55
N ASN A 143 0.25 2.85 -16.60
CA ASN A 143 1.32 1.97 -17.03
C ASN A 143 1.44 1.97 -18.55
N CYS A 144 2.66 2.00 -19.09
CA CYS A 144 2.89 1.97 -20.54
C CYS A 144 3.01 0.55 -21.11
N HIS A 145 3.05 -0.50 -20.27
CA HIS A 145 3.13 -1.93 -20.65
C HIS A 145 4.21 -2.26 -21.70
N LYS A 146 5.37 -1.60 -21.60
CA LYS A 146 6.50 -1.74 -22.54
C LYS A 146 6.15 -1.41 -24.01
N VAL A 147 5.04 -0.72 -24.26
CA VAL A 147 4.69 -0.17 -25.57
C VAL A 147 5.73 0.90 -25.96
N PRO A 148 6.08 1.05 -27.26
CA PRO A 148 7.12 1.99 -27.68
C PRO A 148 6.92 3.41 -27.16
N GLN A 149 7.96 3.98 -26.56
CA GLN A 149 7.91 5.30 -25.88
C GLN A 149 7.42 6.43 -26.79
N LYS A 150 7.64 6.35 -28.11
CA LYS A 150 7.15 7.32 -29.10
C LYS A 150 5.62 7.47 -29.13
N GLN A 151 4.87 6.49 -28.60
CA GLN A 151 3.42 6.57 -28.49
C GLN A 151 2.96 7.33 -27.24
N PHE A 152 3.89 7.79 -26.41
CA PHE A 152 3.57 8.49 -25.17
C PHE A 152 4.23 9.85 -25.12
N LYS A 153 3.46 10.84 -24.69
CA LYS A 153 3.97 12.14 -24.28
C LYS A 153 4.05 12.18 -22.77
N LYS A 154 5.23 12.48 -22.24
CA LYS A 154 5.41 12.69 -20.81
C LYS A 154 4.92 14.09 -20.44
N GLU A 155 4.14 14.18 -19.36
CA GLU A 155 3.57 15.43 -18.86
C GLU A 155 3.78 15.50 -17.34
N LEU A 156 4.00 16.70 -16.82
CA LEU A 156 3.92 16.97 -15.38
C LEU A 156 2.50 17.41 -15.09
N LEU A 157 1.83 16.75 -14.15
CA LEU A 157 0.50 17.17 -13.70
C LEU A 157 0.55 18.57 -13.11
N THR A 158 -0.55 19.31 -13.21
CA THR A 158 -0.74 20.55 -12.45
C THR A 158 -1.52 20.28 -11.16
N LEU A 159 -1.40 21.19 -10.18
CA LEU A 159 -2.22 21.11 -8.96
C LEU A 159 -3.72 21.13 -9.29
N GLU A 160 -4.13 21.97 -10.24
CA GLU A 160 -5.53 22.07 -10.68
C GLU A 160 -6.05 20.74 -11.22
N GLN A 161 -5.28 20.06 -12.08
CA GLN A 161 -5.67 18.76 -12.62
C GLN A 161 -5.84 17.71 -11.51
N MET A 162 -4.92 17.69 -10.54
CA MET A 162 -5.00 16.78 -9.39
C MET A 162 -6.18 17.11 -8.48
N ARG A 163 -6.46 18.41 -8.26
CA ARG A 163 -7.59 18.88 -7.46
C ARG A 163 -8.92 18.52 -8.09
N VAL A 164 -9.10 18.76 -9.39
CA VAL A 164 -10.31 18.38 -10.13
C VAL A 164 -10.55 16.87 -10.05
N ALA A 165 -9.51 16.06 -10.23
CA ALA A 165 -9.63 14.60 -10.10
C ALA A 165 -10.04 14.20 -8.67
N PHE A 166 -9.43 14.80 -7.66
CA PHE A 166 -9.76 14.54 -6.26
C PHE A 166 -11.18 14.96 -5.90
N ASP A 167 -11.64 16.14 -6.32
CA ASP A 167 -12.98 16.62 -5.97
C ASP A 167 -14.09 15.69 -6.52
N ARG A 168 -13.90 15.15 -7.73
CA ARG A 168 -14.82 14.13 -8.30
C ARG A 168 -14.83 12.85 -7.49
N PHE A 169 -13.65 12.29 -7.22
CA PHE A 169 -13.49 11.10 -6.40
C PHE A 169 -14.08 11.31 -5.00
N TYR A 170 -13.72 12.41 -4.34
CA TYR A 170 -14.08 12.72 -2.97
C TYR A 170 -15.59 12.88 -2.80
N LYS A 171 -16.26 13.53 -3.76
CA LYS A 171 -17.72 13.66 -3.78
C LYS A 171 -18.41 12.29 -3.76
N ILE A 172 -17.98 11.35 -4.60
CA ILE A 172 -18.56 10.01 -4.63
C ILE A 172 -18.17 9.21 -3.38
N LEU A 173 -16.91 9.30 -2.95
CA LEU A 173 -16.45 8.64 -1.73
C LEU A 173 -17.28 9.03 -0.52
N ARG A 174 -17.58 10.32 -0.33
CA ARG A 174 -18.40 10.77 0.81
C ARG A 174 -19.85 10.30 0.71
N GLN A 175 -20.37 10.03 -0.49
CA GLN A 175 -21.72 9.48 -0.67
C GLN A 175 -21.78 7.99 -0.32
N VAL A 176 -20.78 7.21 -0.75
CA VAL A 176 -20.77 5.74 -0.58
C VAL A 176 -20.14 5.31 0.75
N CYS A 177 -19.06 5.98 1.16
CA CYS A 177 -18.24 5.66 2.34
C CYS A 177 -18.04 6.92 3.22
N PRO A 178 -19.10 7.51 3.82
CA PRO A 178 -19.01 8.82 4.49
C PRO A 178 -18.03 8.87 5.68
N LYS A 179 -17.76 7.72 6.32
CA LYS A 179 -16.96 7.62 7.54
C LYS A 179 -15.48 7.32 7.32
N VAL A 180 -15.05 6.99 6.10
CA VAL A 180 -13.66 6.56 5.86
C VAL A 180 -12.69 7.72 6.08
N GLN A 181 -11.64 7.49 6.85
CA GLN A 181 -10.51 8.41 7.00
C GLN A 181 -9.59 8.29 5.80
N LEU A 182 -9.27 9.41 5.16
CA LEU A 182 -8.31 9.45 4.05
C LEU A 182 -6.92 9.75 4.61
N VAL A 183 -5.94 8.92 4.25
CA VAL A 183 -4.55 9.15 4.63
C VAL A 183 -3.71 9.23 3.36
N PHE A 184 -3.12 10.39 3.12
CA PHE A 184 -2.17 10.59 2.02
C PHE A 184 -0.74 10.50 2.52
N THR A 185 0.14 9.96 1.69
CA THR A 185 1.59 10.05 1.90
C THR A 185 2.27 10.23 0.54
N VAL A 186 3.36 10.98 0.53
CA VAL A 186 4.29 10.96 -0.61
C VAL A 186 5.25 9.79 -0.40
N SER A 187 5.51 9.02 -1.45
CA SER A 187 6.39 7.84 -1.36
C SER A 187 7.82 8.27 -1.01
N PRO A 188 8.49 7.59 -0.06
CA PRO A 188 9.90 7.80 0.25
C PRO A 188 10.85 7.32 -0.85
N VAL A 189 10.36 6.50 -1.79
CA VAL A 189 11.14 6.02 -2.93
C VAL A 189 11.40 7.15 -3.92
N ARG A 190 12.66 7.30 -4.33
CA ARG A 190 13.08 8.31 -5.31
C ARG A 190 12.78 7.84 -6.74
N HIS A 191 12.16 8.69 -7.57
CA HIS A 191 11.96 8.42 -9.00
C HIS A 191 13.01 9.13 -9.84
N ILE A 192 14.25 8.63 -9.82
CA ILE A 192 15.40 9.34 -10.42
C ILE A 192 15.65 9.05 -11.90
N ARG A 193 14.79 8.27 -12.57
CA ARG A 193 14.95 7.93 -13.99
C ARG A 193 15.15 9.16 -14.88
N ASP A 194 14.52 10.27 -14.50
CA ASP A 194 14.56 11.54 -15.23
C ASP A 194 15.42 12.61 -14.52
N GLY A 195 16.26 12.18 -13.58
CA GLY A 195 17.13 13.03 -12.79
C GLY A 195 16.53 13.48 -11.45
N ILE A 196 17.42 13.84 -10.54
CA ILE A 196 17.08 14.23 -9.16
C ILE A 196 16.22 15.51 -9.16
N THR A 197 16.55 16.51 -9.99
CA THR A 197 15.79 17.76 -10.09
C THR A 197 14.34 17.52 -10.50
N ALA A 198 14.11 16.66 -11.49
CA ALA A 198 12.75 16.30 -11.92
C ALA A 198 11.99 15.58 -10.79
N ASN A 199 12.64 14.63 -10.10
CA ASN A 199 12.05 13.98 -8.93
C ASN A 199 11.66 15.01 -7.85
N GLN A 200 12.54 15.99 -7.55
CA GLN A 200 12.25 17.01 -6.53
C GLN A 200 11.06 17.88 -6.92
N VAL A 201 10.95 18.33 -8.17
CA VAL A 201 9.78 19.07 -8.66
C VAL A 201 8.51 18.25 -8.50
N SER A 202 8.53 16.99 -8.93
CA SER A 202 7.40 16.08 -8.81
C SER A 202 6.98 15.86 -7.35
N LYS A 203 7.92 15.54 -6.46
CA LYS A 203 7.65 15.29 -5.03
C LYS A 203 7.15 16.55 -4.33
N SER A 204 7.71 17.71 -4.64
CA SER A 204 7.25 19.00 -4.11
C SER A 204 5.81 19.29 -4.51
N LEU A 205 5.44 18.99 -5.77
CA LEU A 205 4.07 19.18 -6.24
C LEU A 205 3.09 18.24 -5.54
N LEU A 206 3.45 16.96 -5.38
CA LEU A 206 2.64 16.00 -4.61
C LEU A 206 2.51 16.41 -3.15
N ARG A 207 3.58 16.91 -2.54
CA ARG A 207 3.56 17.34 -1.13
C ARG A 207 2.63 18.53 -0.94
N LEU A 208 2.71 19.53 -1.83
CA LEU A 208 1.81 20.69 -1.82
C LEU A 208 0.36 20.28 -2.07
N PHE A 209 0.12 19.33 -2.97
CA PHE A 209 -1.21 18.77 -3.17
C PHE A 209 -1.76 18.12 -1.89
N CYS A 210 -0.99 17.23 -1.25
CA CYS A 210 -1.38 16.62 0.02
C CYS A 210 -1.61 17.65 1.12
N GLU A 211 -0.81 18.72 1.19
CA GLU A 211 -0.99 19.81 2.15
C GLU A 211 -2.34 20.49 1.99
N GLN A 212 -2.68 20.86 0.75
CA GLN A 212 -3.96 21.51 0.46
C GLN A 212 -5.12 20.60 0.85
N LEU A 213 -5.03 19.30 0.57
CA LEU A 213 -6.09 18.36 0.95
C LEU A 213 -6.20 18.19 2.47
N ALA A 214 -5.10 18.01 3.19
CA ALA A 214 -5.15 17.86 4.65
C ALA A 214 -5.67 19.12 5.35
N ARG A 215 -5.39 20.31 4.81
CA ARG A 215 -5.90 21.57 5.33
C ARG A 215 -7.37 21.79 5.01
N ASP A 216 -7.79 21.48 3.78
CA ASP A 216 -9.13 21.82 3.29
C ASP A 216 -10.21 20.81 3.72
N TYR A 217 -9.84 19.59 4.14
CA TYR A 217 -10.78 18.52 4.50
C TYR A 217 -10.43 17.88 5.85
N SER A 218 -11.35 17.91 6.81
CA SER A 218 -11.11 17.47 8.20
C SER A 218 -10.84 15.97 8.37
N ASN A 219 -11.32 15.13 7.45
CA ASN A 219 -11.13 13.68 7.45
C ASN A 219 -9.98 13.22 6.54
N VAL A 220 -9.10 14.16 6.17
CA VAL A 220 -7.87 13.90 5.42
C VAL A 220 -6.68 14.14 6.33
N PHE A 221 -5.78 13.17 6.35
CA PHE A 221 -4.54 13.22 7.12
C PHE A 221 -3.34 13.01 6.21
N TYR A 222 -2.21 13.66 6.50
CA TYR A 222 -0.95 13.44 5.80
C TYR A 222 0.05 12.71 6.69
N PHE A 223 0.50 11.52 6.26
CA PHE A 223 1.59 10.80 6.90
C PHE A 223 2.93 11.14 6.21
N PRO A 224 3.93 11.65 6.95
CA PRO A 224 5.15 12.22 6.35
C PRO A 224 6.25 11.16 6.06
N ALA A 225 5.91 10.06 5.38
CA ALA A 225 6.89 9.00 5.09
C ALA A 225 8.07 9.50 4.23
N TYR A 226 7.80 10.43 3.31
CA TYR A 226 8.81 11.03 2.46
C TYR A 226 9.83 11.85 3.27
N GLU A 227 9.35 12.70 4.17
CA GLU A 227 10.18 13.53 5.05
C GLU A 227 10.96 12.67 6.06
N ILE A 228 10.37 11.60 6.61
CA ILE A 228 11.13 10.62 7.42
C ILE A 228 12.33 10.09 6.63
N MET A 229 12.14 9.73 5.36
CA MET A 229 13.23 9.20 4.55
C MET A 229 14.27 10.27 4.16
N MET A 230 13.82 11.49 3.86
CA MET A 230 14.71 12.54 3.35
C MET A 230 15.49 13.27 4.44
N ASP A 231 14.86 13.54 5.59
CA ASP A 231 15.41 14.42 6.62
C ASP A 231 15.92 13.64 7.83
N ASP A 232 15.16 12.64 8.26
CA ASP A 232 15.53 11.82 9.42
C ASP A 232 16.49 10.68 9.03
N LEU A 233 16.12 9.90 8.01
CA LEU A 233 16.90 8.77 7.47
C LEU A 233 17.76 9.18 6.25
N ARG A 234 18.34 10.37 6.30
CA ARG A 234 19.02 11.01 5.17
C ARG A 234 20.28 10.29 4.63
N ASP A 235 20.88 9.41 5.41
CA ASP A 235 22.15 8.74 5.10
C ASP A 235 21.95 7.57 4.13
N TYR A 236 22.90 7.34 3.20
CA TYR A 236 22.84 6.23 2.24
C TYR A 236 22.75 4.85 2.89
N ARG A 237 23.16 4.70 4.17
CA ARG A 237 22.99 3.47 4.95
C ARG A 237 21.54 3.01 5.08
N PHE A 238 20.57 3.87 4.79
CA PHE A 238 19.14 3.58 4.82
C PHE A 238 18.55 3.20 3.46
N TYR A 239 19.37 3.18 2.41
CA TYR A 239 18.96 2.81 1.07
C TYR A 239 19.44 1.38 0.76
N LYS A 240 18.75 0.72 -0.18
CA LYS A 240 19.21 -0.51 -0.83
C LYS A 240 20.40 -0.19 -1.74
N ASP A 241 21.03 -1.22 -2.30
CA ASP A 241 22.21 -1.08 -3.18
C ASP A 241 21.95 -0.21 -4.43
N ASP A 242 20.68 -0.04 -4.81
CA ASP A 242 20.28 0.85 -5.89
C ASP A 242 20.28 2.34 -5.52
N LEU A 243 20.51 2.69 -4.25
CA LEU A 243 20.52 4.05 -3.69
C LEU A 243 19.20 4.82 -3.89
N ILE A 244 18.12 4.11 -4.19
CA ILE A 244 16.81 4.65 -4.56
C ILE A 244 15.75 4.21 -3.56
N HIS A 245 15.71 2.91 -3.26
CA HIS A 245 14.69 2.32 -2.40
C HIS A 245 15.17 2.31 -0.94
N PRO A 246 14.28 2.54 0.04
CA PRO A 246 14.59 2.30 1.44
C PRO A 246 14.97 0.83 1.66
N ASN A 247 15.95 0.57 2.53
CA ASN A 247 16.27 -0.79 2.96
C ASN A 247 15.41 -1.26 4.15
N SER A 248 15.62 -2.49 4.60
CA SER A 248 14.83 -3.08 5.68
C SER A 248 14.89 -2.28 7.01
N MET A 249 16.03 -1.64 7.31
CA MET A 249 16.16 -0.79 8.49
C MET A 249 15.28 0.46 8.37
N ALA A 250 15.28 1.09 7.21
CA ALA A 250 14.44 2.26 6.95
C ALA A 250 12.95 1.89 6.91
N GLU A 251 12.59 0.79 6.24
CA GLU A 251 11.22 0.27 6.21
C GLU A 251 10.72 -0.05 7.63
N ALA A 252 11.53 -0.67 8.48
CA ALA A 252 11.19 -0.94 9.88
C ALA A 252 11.00 0.34 10.71
N TYR A 253 11.87 1.34 10.52
CA TYR A 253 11.75 2.61 11.22
C TYR A 253 10.49 3.39 10.80
N ILE A 254 10.20 3.45 9.50
CA ILE A 254 8.99 4.10 9.01
C ILE A 254 7.75 3.34 9.48
N TRP A 255 7.81 2.00 9.56
CA TRP A 255 6.74 1.20 10.14
C TRP A 255 6.51 1.51 11.62
N GLU A 256 7.56 1.66 12.43
CA GLU A 256 7.44 2.11 13.83
C GLU A 256 6.72 3.47 13.93
N LYS A 257 7.13 4.45 13.11
CA LYS A 257 6.47 5.76 13.05
C LYS A 257 5.01 5.68 12.57
N PHE A 258 4.71 4.75 11.68
CA PHE A 258 3.34 4.47 11.27
C PHE A 258 2.52 3.93 12.45
N GLN A 259 3.04 2.97 13.22
CA GLN A 259 2.36 2.44 14.40
C GLN A 259 2.12 3.53 15.45
N ASP A 260 3.10 4.39 15.72
CA ASP A 260 2.96 5.50 16.66
C ASP A 260 1.89 6.51 16.21
N CYS A 261 1.81 6.77 14.91
CA CYS A 261 0.85 7.70 14.34
C CYS A 261 -0.59 7.15 14.38
N PHE A 262 -0.78 5.88 14.00
CA PHE A 262 -2.12 5.34 13.71
C PHE A 262 -2.68 4.39 14.76
N PHE A 263 -1.87 3.76 15.60
CA PHE A 263 -2.36 2.73 16.52
C PHE A 263 -2.57 3.28 17.92
N ASP A 264 -3.64 2.83 18.57
CA ASP A 264 -3.79 3.00 20.01
C ASP A 264 -2.92 1.99 20.77
N ARG A 265 -2.79 2.17 22.09
CA ARG A 265 -1.94 1.33 22.93
C ARG A 265 -2.34 -0.15 22.88
N SER A 266 -3.64 -0.44 22.84
CA SER A 266 -4.17 -1.80 22.71
C SER A 266 -3.75 -2.45 21.41
N THR A 267 -3.85 -1.72 20.30
CA THR A 267 -3.48 -2.18 18.96
C THR A 267 -1.98 -2.40 18.87
N GLN A 268 -1.16 -1.47 19.38
CA GLN A 268 0.30 -1.63 19.44
C GLN A 268 0.72 -2.88 20.23
N ASN A 269 0.08 -3.14 21.38
CA ASN A 269 0.38 -4.35 22.17
C ASN A 269 0.01 -5.62 21.40
N LEU A 270 -1.16 -5.64 20.77
CA LEU A 270 -1.60 -6.79 19.98
C LEU A 270 -0.67 -7.05 18.78
N VAL A 271 -0.24 -5.99 18.08
CA VAL A 271 0.74 -6.11 16.99
C VAL A 271 2.05 -6.70 17.49
N LYS A 272 2.56 -6.28 18.66
CA LYS A 272 3.78 -6.85 19.25
C LYS A 272 3.65 -8.34 19.57
N GLU A 273 2.50 -8.77 20.08
CA GLU A 273 2.22 -10.19 20.35
C GLU A 273 2.19 -11.01 19.06
N ILE A 274 1.52 -10.49 18.01
CA ILE A 274 1.47 -11.11 16.68
C ILE A 274 2.88 -11.22 16.08
N GLU A 275 3.68 -10.15 16.14
CA GLU A 275 5.06 -10.15 15.64
C GLU A 275 5.95 -11.15 16.40
N GLN A 276 5.71 -11.38 17.70
CA GLN A 276 6.43 -12.38 18.49
C GLN A 276 6.05 -13.80 18.05
N ILE A 277 4.76 -14.06 17.81
CA ILE A 277 4.27 -15.34 17.29
C ILE A 277 4.86 -15.61 15.89
N GLN A 278 4.83 -14.62 15.00
CA GLN A 278 5.39 -14.77 13.65
C GLN A 278 6.90 -15.02 13.66
N ARG A 279 7.65 -14.32 14.52
CA ARG A 279 9.07 -14.60 14.72
C ARG A 279 9.29 -16.04 15.19
N SER A 280 8.46 -16.52 16.12
CA SER A 280 8.53 -17.88 16.64
C SER A 280 8.22 -18.92 15.55
N LEU A 281 7.23 -18.66 14.68
CA LEU A 281 6.89 -19.51 13.54
C LEU A 281 7.98 -19.54 12.45
N SER A 282 8.67 -18.41 12.25
CA SER A 282 9.76 -18.31 11.26
C SER A 282 11.07 -18.97 11.71
N HIS A 283 11.19 -19.28 13.01
CA HIS A 283 12.39 -19.87 13.57
C HIS A 283 12.59 -21.30 13.04
N ARG A 284 13.74 -21.59 12.46
CA ARG A 284 14.10 -22.94 12.02
C ARG A 284 14.59 -23.76 13.22
N PRO A 285 13.88 -24.80 13.67
CA PRO A 285 14.34 -25.65 14.77
C PRO A 285 15.62 -26.41 14.36
N PHE A 286 16.51 -26.64 15.33
CA PHE A 286 17.74 -27.42 15.10
C PHE A 286 17.42 -28.89 14.84
N GLU A 287 16.51 -29.46 15.64
CA GLU A 287 15.95 -30.82 15.45
C GLU A 287 14.42 -30.72 15.31
N PRO A 288 13.89 -30.65 14.07
CA PRO A 288 12.45 -30.52 13.81
C PRO A 288 11.62 -31.69 14.34
N ILE A 289 12.18 -32.91 14.37
CA ILE A 289 11.51 -34.12 14.86
C ILE A 289 12.01 -34.43 16.27
N SER A 290 11.69 -33.56 17.22
CA SER A 290 12.07 -33.75 18.63
C SER A 290 10.92 -33.45 19.58
N GLN A 291 10.86 -34.18 20.69
CA GLN A 291 9.85 -33.92 21.73
C GLN A 291 9.92 -32.49 22.28
N GLN A 292 11.13 -31.93 22.39
CA GLN A 292 11.34 -30.53 22.82
C GLN A 292 10.70 -29.54 21.84
N HIS A 293 10.84 -29.78 20.52
CA HIS A 293 10.17 -28.97 19.51
C HIS A 293 8.64 -29.11 19.62
N GLY A 294 8.13 -30.32 19.87
CA GLY A 294 6.70 -30.55 20.11
C GLY A 294 6.15 -29.77 21.31
N VAL A 295 6.88 -29.69 22.42
CA VAL A 295 6.49 -28.86 23.59
C VAL A 295 6.44 -27.37 23.21
N PHE A 296 7.41 -26.89 22.44
CA PHE A 296 7.42 -25.53 21.92
C PHE A 296 6.19 -25.25 21.03
N LEU A 297 5.89 -26.14 20.08
CA LEU A 297 4.75 -26.02 19.17
C LEU A 297 3.41 -25.97 19.91
N ARG A 298 3.20 -26.84 20.92
CA ARG A 298 1.97 -26.78 21.75
C ARG A 298 1.84 -25.47 22.51
N LYS A 299 2.95 -24.95 23.06
CA LYS A 299 2.95 -23.65 23.74
C LYS A 299 2.60 -22.52 22.76
N LEU A 300 3.15 -22.56 21.55
CA LEU A 300 2.87 -21.57 20.51
C LEU A 300 1.40 -21.62 20.06
N ALA A 301 0.85 -22.82 19.83
CA ALA A 301 -0.57 -23.00 19.52
C ALA A 301 -1.47 -22.44 20.64
N HIS A 302 -1.13 -22.71 21.91
CA HIS A 302 -1.87 -22.16 23.04
C HIS A 302 -1.81 -20.63 23.08
N GLN A 303 -0.64 -20.02 22.81
CA GLN A 303 -0.52 -18.56 22.72
C GLN A 303 -1.41 -17.98 21.62
N ILE A 304 -1.44 -18.60 20.43
CA ILE A 304 -2.32 -18.19 19.33
C ILE A 304 -3.79 -18.28 19.74
N GLN A 305 -4.19 -19.33 20.46
CA GLN A 305 -5.57 -19.51 20.93
C GLN A 305 -6.02 -18.47 21.98
N GLN A 306 -5.10 -17.79 22.65
CA GLN A 306 -5.41 -16.68 23.56
C GLN A 306 -5.62 -15.35 22.85
N LEU A 307 -5.23 -15.24 21.57
CA LEU A 307 -5.45 -14.02 20.79
C LEU A 307 -6.95 -13.82 20.46
N PRO A 308 -7.38 -12.58 20.15
CA PRO A 308 -8.75 -12.32 19.74
C PRO A 308 -9.18 -13.21 18.56
N GLN A 309 -10.31 -13.91 18.71
CA GLN A 309 -10.81 -14.88 17.71
C GLN A 309 -11.06 -14.31 16.31
N ARG A 310 -11.19 -12.98 16.19
CA ARG A 310 -11.31 -12.28 14.90
C ARG A 310 -10.03 -12.33 14.05
N LEU A 311 -8.88 -12.65 14.65
CA LEU A 311 -7.62 -12.77 13.94
C LEU A 311 -7.51 -14.16 13.32
N ASP A 312 -7.29 -14.23 12.01
CA ASP A 312 -7.15 -15.50 11.32
C ASP A 312 -5.72 -16.05 11.45
N PHE A 313 -5.58 -17.10 12.25
CA PHE A 313 -4.38 -17.94 12.38
C PHE A 313 -4.63 -19.39 11.95
N SER A 314 -5.68 -19.64 11.15
CA SER A 314 -6.07 -21.00 10.76
C SER A 314 -4.95 -21.74 10.03
N SER A 315 -4.26 -21.07 9.11
CA SER A 315 -3.14 -21.65 8.37
C SER A 315 -1.94 -22.01 9.27
N GLU A 316 -1.64 -21.15 10.25
CA GLU A 316 -0.54 -21.35 11.19
C GLU A 316 -0.85 -22.50 12.15
N LEU A 317 -2.09 -22.56 12.66
CA LEU A 317 -2.53 -23.64 13.55
C LEU A 317 -2.57 -24.99 12.82
N ALA A 318 -2.97 -25.01 11.55
CA ALA A 318 -2.91 -26.22 10.72
C ALA A 318 -1.46 -26.69 10.55
N ALA A 319 -0.54 -25.78 10.18
CA ALA A 319 0.88 -26.12 10.00
C ALA A 319 1.53 -26.63 11.31
N ILE A 320 1.20 -26.03 12.45
CA ILE A 320 1.64 -26.52 13.77
C ILE A 320 1.12 -27.93 14.03
N THR A 321 -0.16 -28.18 13.74
CA THR A 321 -0.81 -29.49 13.95
C THR A 321 -0.15 -30.58 13.09
N ASP A 322 0.13 -30.28 11.82
CA ASP A 322 0.81 -31.21 10.92
C ASP A 322 2.21 -31.57 11.43
N GLN A 323 2.97 -30.59 11.93
CA GLN A 323 4.30 -30.84 12.52
C GLN A 323 4.22 -31.65 13.82
N LEU A 324 3.25 -31.38 14.68
CA LEU A 324 3.04 -32.18 15.89
C LEU A 324 2.75 -33.64 15.56
N ASN A 325 1.91 -33.90 14.55
CA ASN A 325 1.63 -35.26 14.09
C ASN A 325 2.88 -35.97 13.56
N GLN A 326 3.83 -35.26 12.94
CA GLN A 326 5.09 -35.85 12.48
C GLN A 326 6.06 -36.17 13.62
N ILE A 327 5.97 -35.48 14.76
CA ILE A 327 6.81 -35.72 15.95
C ILE A 327 6.28 -36.90 16.78
N GLU A 328 4.97 -37.12 16.74
CA GLU A 328 4.28 -38.15 17.54
C GLU A 328 4.20 -39.52 16.87
N ASN A 329 4.37 -39.59 15.54
CA ASN A 329 4.43 -40.83 14.74
C ASN A 329 5.86 -41.34 14.56
#